data_AF-A0A953QKN2-F1
#
_entry.id   AF-A0A953QKN2-F1
#
_cell.length_a   1.000
_cell.length_b   1.000
_cell.length_c   1.000
_cell.angle_alpha   90.00
_cell.angle_beta   90.00
_cell.angle_gamma   90.00
#
_symmetry.space_group_name_H-M   'P 1'
#
loop_
_entity.id
_entity.type
_entity.pdbx_description
1 polymer ?
#
loop_
_entity_poly.entity_id
_entity_poly.type
_entity_poly.pdbx_seq_one_letter_code
_entity_poly.pdbx_strand_id
1 'polypeptide(L)'
;EQLCRAKSYLRHKLGVEPTVLWPSEGSVSDEALGLAADCGFQWAASDNGVLARTLNRDAWPEVTYQPYEWHQHGRSMKLLFRDHFLSDLIGFSYQRSPAADAAEHFLTQIRNNAGGRDALVPIILDGENAWEWYDANGRPFLRELYRRIAESPDLEALTVSEALAKFSAHPLGDIFPGSWINANFDIWIGAEEDNQAWELLLDARRAYDEAGDVPEDMRKLAYEELQIAEGSDWNWWYGPEHGSDNRAEFDQLYRDHLTNVYRALSLTPPEALARPILKSQEGELHERPANPIHATLDGEVTSYFEWLGAGHYRPDLRSGAMHGGAPPLHDLYYGTDGTNLYVRIDGAAEAGIAIEFESGPVETQIAAGRIIELRAPLAGQRFRVALSMNGLPPVTVPAQGWIEL
;
A
#
# COMPACT_ATOMS: atom_id res chain seq x y z
N GLU A 1 22.09 -4.09 13.63
CA GLU A 1 22.13 -2.84 14.42
C GLU A 1 20.75 -2.30 14.78
N GLN A 2 19.91 -1.89 13.81
CA GLN A 2 18.58 -1.30 14.06
C GLN A 2 17.74 -2.07 15.11
N LEU A 3 17.62 -3.39 14.95
CA LEU A 3 16.93 -4.29 15.88
C LEU A 3 17.48 -4.22 17.32
N CYS A 4 18.79 -4.34 17.48
CA CYS A 4 19.44 -4.31 18.79
C CYS A 4 19.43 -2.89 19.42
N ARG A 5 19.50 -1.82 18.60
CA ARG A 5 19.31 -0.42 19.04
C ARG A 5 17.88 -0.18 19.55
N ALA A 6 16.87 -0.73 18.89
CA ALA A 6 15.47 -0.64 19.32
C ALA A 6 15.27 -1.30 20.70
N LYS A 7 15.85 -2.49 20.93
CA LYS A 7 15.82 -3.15 22.25
C LYS A 7 16.47 -2.29 23.33
N SER A 8 17.67 -1.77 23.05
CA SER A 8 18.38 -0.88 23.97
C SER A 8 17.59 0.39 24.30
N TYR A 9 16.95 0.99 23.29
CA TYR A 9 16.10 2.17 23.46
C TYR A 9 14.90 1.88 24.36
N LEU A 10 14.17 0.79 24.10
CA LEU A 10 13.01 0.40 24.90
C LEU A 10 13.40 0.04 26.33
N ARG A 11 14.53 -0.66 26.53
CA ARG A 11 15.06 -0.94 27.87
C ARG A 11 15.37 0.34 28.64
N HIS A 12 15.99 1.32 27.99
CA HIS A 12 16.32 2.60 28.61
C HIS A 12 15.07 3.44 28.92
N LYS A 13 14.09 3.48 28.02
CA LYS A 13 12.89 4.33 28.16
C LYS A 13 11.82 3.73 29.06
N LEU A 14 11.62 2.43 28.98
CA LEU A 14 10.49 1.73 29.61
C LEU A 14 10.93 0.69 30.66
N GLY A 15 12.23 0.40 30.77
CA GLY A 15 12.75 -0.60 31.72
C GLY A 15 12.43 -2.05 31.33
N VAL A 16 11.92 -2.29 30.11
CA VAL A 16 11.54 -3.61 29.61
C VAL A 16 12.45 -4.06 28.47
N GLU A 17 12.77 -5.35 28.46
CA GLU A 17 13.47 -5.99 27.34
C GLU A 17 12.41 -6.63 26.42
N PRO A 18 12.13 -6.06 25.23
CA PRO A 18 11.09 -6.60 24.37
C PRO A 18 11.51 -7.96 23.80
N THR A 19 10.58 -8.92 23.84
CA THR A 19 10.72 -10.23 23.19
C THR A 19 9.90 -10.33 21.90
N VAL A 20 9.17 -9.26 21.57
CA VAL A 20 8.32 -9.12 20.39
C VAL A 20 8.98 -8.21 19.36
N LEU A 21 8.85 -8.58 18.08
CA LEU A 21 9.13 -7.72 16.94
C LEU A 21 7.85 -7.50 16.14
N TRP A 22 7.46 -6.25 15.93
CA TRP A 22 6.65 -5.88 14.77
C TRP A 22 7.65 -5.49 13.68
N PRO A 23 7.88 -6.32 12.65
CA PRO A 23 8.70 -5.92 11.53
C PRO A 23 8.01 -4.74 10.84
N SER A 24 8.76 -3.73 10.41
CA SER A 24 8.20 -2.61 9.64
C SER A 24 7.36 -3.16 8.49
N GLU A 25 6.11 -2.72 8.40
CA GLU A 25 5.19 -3.17 7.35
C GLU A 25 4.93 -4.68 7.32
N GLY A 26 5.06 -5.35 8.48
CA GLY A 26 4.98 -6.81 8.56
C GLY A 26 5.97 -7.54 7.65
N SER A 27 7.06 -6.86 7.24
CA SER A 27 8.04 -7.34 6.28
C SER A 27 8.94 -8.41 6.87
N VAL A 28 8.97 -9.57 6.22
CA VAL A 28 9.72 -10.74 6.68
C VAL A 28 10.52 -11.37 5.53
N SER A 29 11.65 -11.97 5.88
CA SER A 29 12.46 -12.88 5.05
C SER A 29 13.26 -13.79 6.00
N ASP A 30 13.78 -14.91 5.51
CA ASP A 30 14.63 -15.80 6.31
C ASP A 30 15.80 -15.05 6.98
N GLU A 31 16.44 -14.13 6.24
CA GLU A 31 17.54 -13.31 6.74
C GLU A 31 17.08 -12.34 7.84
N ALA A 32 15.95 -11.66 7.63
CA ALA A 32 15.41 -10.73 8.61
C ALA A 32 14.99 -11.44 9.91
N LEU A 33 14.34 -12.61 9.80
CA LEU A 33 13.98 -13.44 10.96
C LEU A 33 15.23 -13.97 11.67
N GLY A 34 16.26 -14.36 10.91
CA GLY A 34 17.56 -14.77 11.45
C GLY A 34 18.21 -13.68 12.29
N LEU A 35 18.29 -12.45 11.76
CA LEU A 35 18.82 -11.29 12.50
C LEU A 35 18.00 -10.95 13.75
N ALA A 36 16.67 -11.09 13.68
CA ALA A 36 15.79 -10.88 14.82
C ALA A 36 16.01 -11.93 15.92
N ALA A 37 16.10 -13.20 15.55
CA ALA A 37 16.43 -14.28 16.48
C ALA A 37 17.80 -14.06 17.14
N ASP A 38 18.80 -13.61 16.39
CA ASP A 38 20.14 -13.30 16.89
C ASP A 38 20.15 -12.11 17.88
N CYS A 39 19.29 -11.11 17.67
CA CYS A 39 19.04 -10.05 18.67
C CYS A 39 18.14 -10.51 19.84
N GLY A 40 17.69 -11.76 19.87
CA GLY A 40 16.90 -12.36 20.96
C GLY A 40 15.42 -11.99 20.95
N PHE A 41 14.85 -11.68 19.79
CA PHE A 41 13.39 -11.66 19.61
C PHE A 41 12.86 -13.09 19.59
N GLN A 42 11.67 -13.30 20.14
CA GLN A 42 11.06 -14.62 20.30
C GLN A 42 9.87 -14.83 19.38
N TRP A 43 9.21 -13.75 18.98
CA TRP A 43 8.11 -13.82 18.03
C TRP A 43 7.95 -12.54 17.23
N ALA A 44 7.39 -12.70 16.03
CA ALA A 44 7.00 -11.61 15.15
C ALA A 44 5.62 -11.85 14.53
N ALA A 45 5.11 -10.86 13.79
CA ALA A 45 3.88 -10.99 13.06
C ALA A 45 4.00 -10.49 11.61
N SER A 46 3.18 -11.05 10.73
CA SER A 46 3.06 -10.67 9.31
C SER A 46 1.63 -10.96 8.82
N ASP A 47 1.43 -11.07 7.51
CA ASP A 47 0.12 -11.21 6.86
C ASP A 47 -0.17 -12.62 6.34
N ASN A 48 -1.45 -13.01 6.34
CA ASN A 48 -1.83 -14.33 5.84
C ASN A 48 -1.53 -14.51 4.34
N GLY A 49 -1.39 -13.44 3.55
CA GLY A 49 -0.86 -13.51 2.18
C GLY A 49 0.59 -14.00 2.13
N VAL A 50 1.45 -13.58 3.06
CA VAL A 50 2.83 -14.08 3.19
C VAL A 50 2.82 -15.55 3.59
N LEU A 51 1.94 -15.94 4.53
CA LEU A 51 1.76 -17.34 4.90
C LEU A 51 1.31 -18.18 3.71
N ALA A 52 0.37 -17.67 2.90
CA ALA A 52 -0.14 -18.37 1.73
C ALA A 52 0.98 -18.65 0.71
N ARG A 53 1.82 -17.64 0.43
CA ARG A 53 3.00 -17.81 -0.45
C ARG A 53 4.03 -18.76 0.14
N THR A 54 4.28 -18.68 1.45
CA THR A 54 5.20 -19.57 2.16
C THR A 54 4.76 -21.03 2.06
N LEU A 55 3.47 -21.30 2.24
CA LEU A 55 2.92 -22.66 2.17
C LEU A 55 2.58 -23.13 0.76
N ASN A 56 2.70 -22.26 -0.24
CA ASN A 56 2.25 -22.47 -1.62
C ASN A 56 0.79 -22.98 -1.71
N ARG A 57 -0.09 -22.39 -0.91
CA ARG A 57 -1.54 -22.64 -0.87
C ARG A 57 -2.24 -21.49 -0.18
N ASP A 58 -3.55 -21.34 -0.40
CA ASP A 58 -4.32 -20.33 0.31
C ASP A 58 -4.25 -20.49 1.84
N ALA A 59 -4.13 -19.36 2.53
CA ALA A 59 -4.13 -19.28 3.99
C ALA A 59 -5.53 -18.91 4.53
N TRP A 60 -6.51 -19.76 4.24
CA TRP A 60 -7.86 -19.67 4.80
C TRP A 60 -7.84 -19.74 6.34
N PRO A 61 -8.93 -19.38 7.07
CA PRO A 61 -8.97 -19.42 8.53
C PRO A 61 -8.45 -20.71 9.17
N GLU A 62 -8.71 -21.88 8.57
CA GLU A 62 -8.21 -23.20 9.01
C GLU A 62 -6.68 -23.26 9.11
N VAL A 63 -6.01 -22.46 8.29
CA VAL A 63 -4.55 -22.40 8.15
C VAL A 63 -4.01 -21.21 8.94
N THR A 64 -4.63 -20.05 8.82
CA THR A 64 -4.15 -18.80 9.45
C THR A 64 -4.35 -18.75 10.96
N TYR A 65 -5.43 -19.35 11.50
CA TYR A 65 -5.83 -19.15 12.90
C TYR A 65 -5.09 -20.03 13.91
N GLN A 66 -3.76 -20.08 13.76
CA GLN A 66 -2.85 -20.81 14.61
C GLN A 66 -1.44 -20.21 14.53
N PRO A 67 -0.62 -20.38 15.57
CA PRO A 67 0.76 -19.94 15.52
C PRO A 67 1.62 -20.86 14.63
N TYR A 68 2.68 -20.27 14.11
CA TYR A 68 3.74 -20.95 13.38
C TYR A 68 5.08 -20.74 14.08
N GLU A 69 6.06 -21.60 13.82
CA GLU A 69 7.42 -21.45 14.30
C GLU A 69 8.39 -21.69 13.16
N TRP A 70 9.07 -20.63 12.75
CA TRP A 70 10.13 -20.67 11.75
C TRP A 70 11.40 -21.23 12.38
N HIS A 71 12.08 -22.13 11.66
CA HIS A 71 13.34 -22.75 12.10
C HIS A 71 14.37 -22.77 10.96
N GLN A 72 15.49 -22.08 11.13
CA GLN A 72 16.65 -22.24 10.24
C GLN A 72 17.97 -22.07 10.97
N HIS A 73 18.97 -22.86 10.56
CA HIS A 73 20.36 -22.72 11.03
C HIS A 73 20.49 -22.72 12.57
N GLY A 74 19.63 -23.47 13.27
CA GLY A 74 19.61 -23.54 14.74
C GLY A 74 18.93 -22.34 15.44
N ARG A 75 18.38 -21.41 14.68
CA ARG A 75 17.57 -20.28 15.15
C ARG A 75 16.09 -20.60 14.99
N SER A 76 15.26 -20.06 15.88
CA SER A 76 13.81 -20.16 15.76
C SER A 76 13.11 -18.87 16.13
N MET A 77 11.91 -18.67 15.55
CA MET A 77 11.03 -17.56 15.92
C MET A 77 9.57 -17.95 15.71
N LYS A 78 8.72 -17.66 16.70
CA LYS A 78 7.28 -17.84 16.56
C LYS A 78 6.69 -16.75 15.66
N LEU A 79 5.68 -17.10 14.87
CA LEU A 79 5.02 -16.20 13.93
C LEU A 79 3.51 -16.27 14.11
N LEU A 80 2.89 -15.11 14.08
CA LEU A 80 1.44 -14.95 13.91
C LEU A 80 1.17 -14.25 12.59
N PHE A 81 0.15 -14.70 11.87
CA PHE A 81 -0.26 -14.08 10.63
C PHE A 81 -1.64 -13.47 10.82
N ARG A 82 -1.78 -12.17 10.53
CA ARG A 82 -3.06 -11.48 10.68
C ARG A 82 -4.11 -12.07 9.76
N ASP A 83 -5.35 -12.10 10.24
CA ASP A 83 -6.48 -12.16 9.32
C ASP A 83 -6.60 -10.81 8.61
N HIS A 84 -6.15 -10.75 7.36
CA HIS A 84 -6.14 -9.53 6.56
C HIS A 84 -7.52 -8.88 6.51
N PHE A 85 -8.52 -9.65 6.12
CA PHE A 85 -9.89 -9.20 5.89
C PHE A 85 -10.54 -8.66 7.17
N LEU A 86 -10.52 -9.43 8.26
CA LEU A 86 -11.11 -9.01 9.53
C LEU A 86 -10.39 -7.80 10.12
N SER A 87 -9.07 -7.72 9.98
CA SER A 87 -8.29 -6.58 10.44
C SER A 87 -8.64 -5.31 9.63
N ASP A 88 -8.83 -5.43 8.31
CA ASP A 88 -9.24 -4.32 7.44
C ASP A 88 -10.68 -3.86 7.66
N LEU A 89 -11.57 -4.75 8.09
CA LEU A 89 -12.91 -4.33 8.49
C LEU A 89 -12.84 -3.32 9.64
N ILE A 90 -11.96 -3.53 10.62
CA ILE A 90 -11.71 -2.55 11.70
C ILE A 90 -10.98 -1.32 11.14
N GLY A 91 -9.94 -1.53 10.33
CA GLY A 91 -9.11 -0.45 9.78
C GLY A 91 -9.88 0.55 8.94
N PHE A 92 -10.80 0.08 8.09
CA PHE A 92 -11.33 0.90 6.98
C PHE A 92 -12.85 0.92 6.85
N SER A 93 -13.55 -0.12 7.33
CA SER A 93 -14.97 -0.32 7.02
C SER A 93 -15.90 0.08 8.17
N TYR A 94 -15.64 -0.45 9.37
CA TYR A 94 -16.52 -0.30 10.53
C TYR A 94 -16.57 1.12 11.10
N GLN A 95 -15.64 1.99 10.71
CA GLN A 95 -15.68 3.43 11.01
C GLN A 95 -16.99 4.10 10.54
N ARG A 96 -17.70 3.51 9.57
CA ARG A 96 -18.97 4.01 9.03
C ARG A 96 -20.22 3.35 9.64
N SER A 97 -20.03 2.44 10.60
CA SER A 97 -21.11 1.61 11.16
C SER A 97 -21.38 1.95 12.63
N PRO A 98 -22.62 1.78 13.11
CA PRO A 98 -22.89 1.82 14.55
C PRO A 98 -22.03 0.79 15.30
N ALA A 99 -21.46 1.20 16.44
CA ALA A 99 -20.54 0.39 17.23
C ALA A 99 -21.07 -1.02 17.56
N ALA A 100 -22.35 -1.12 17.91
CA ALA A 100 -23.00 -2.39 18.26
C ALA A 100 -23.14 -3.34 17.06
N ASP A 101 -23.45 -2.81 15.87
CA ASP A 101 -23.62 -3.59 14.65
C ASP A 101 -22.25 -4.07 14.13
N ALA A 102 -21.24 -3.19 14.16
CA ALA A 102 -19.88 -3.54 13.80
C ALA A 102 -19.30 -4.63 14.71
N ALA A 103 -19.48 -4.50 16.04
CA ALA A 103 -19.04 -5.50 17.00
C ALA A 103 -19.76 -6.84 16.80
N GLU A 104 -21.08 -6.84 16.57
CA GLU A 104 -21.83 -8.07 16.31
C GLU A 104 -21.40 -8.76 15.03
N HIS A 105 -21.25 -8.00 13.95
CA HIS A 105 -20.81 -8.54 12.67
C HIS A 105 -19.42 -9.15 12.80
N PHE A 106 -18.47 -8.44 13.43
CA PHE A 106 -17.11 -8.92 13.63
C PHE A 106 -17.06 -10.24 14.42
N LEU A 107 -17.77 -10.33 15.54
CA LEU A 107 -17.79 -11.54 16.36
C LEU A 107 -18.50 -12.70 15.66
N THR A 108 -19.51 -12.42 14.84
CA THR A 108 -20.17 -13.43 14.00
C THR A 108 -19.20 -14.00 12.96
N GLN A 109 -18.40 -13.15 12.30
CA GLN A 109 -17.38 -13.61 11.36
C GLN A 109 -16.31 -14.47 12.04
N ILE A 110 -15.84 -14.06 13.23
CA ILE A 110 -14.90 -14.86 14.02
C ILE A 110 -15.46 -16.26 14.31
N ARG A 111 -16.71 -16.36 14.77
CA ARG A 111 -17.35 -17.65 15.07
C ARG A 111 -17.52 -18.52 13.83
N ASN A 112 -17.93 -17.92 12.71
CA ASN A 112 -18.08 -18.63 11.44
C ASN A 112 -16.74 -19.19 10.96
N ASN A 113 -15.69 -18.38 10.99
CA ASN A 113 -14.35 -18.76 10.54
C ASN A 113 -13.67 -19.78 11.47
N ALA A 114 -13.92 -19.70 12.78
CA ALA A 114 -13.45 -20.72 13.73
C ALA A 114 -14.11 -22.09 13.47
N GLY A 115 -15.37 -22.10 13.05
CA GLY A 115 -16.09 -23.33 12.71
C GLY A 115 -16.25 -24.30 13.89
N GLY A 116 -16.33 -23.77 15.12
CA GLY A 116 -16.42 -24.54 16.36
C GLY A 116 -15.10 -25.16 16.85
N ARG A 117 -13.97 -24.82 16.22
CA ARG A 117 -12.63 -25.22 16.68
C ARG A 117 -12.07 -24.21 17.67
N ASP A 118 -11.16 -24.67 18.51
CA ASP A 118 -10.26 -23.76 19.24
C ASP A 118 -9.32 -23.11 18.23
N ALA A 119 -9.51 -21.80 17.99
CA ALA A 119 -8.81 -21.04 16.97
C ALA A 119 -8.20 -19.78 17.58
N LEU A 120 -6.94 -19.49 17.23
CA LEU A 120 -6.29 -18.23 17.58
C LEU A 120 -6.48 -17.26 16.42
N VAL A 121 -7.33 -16.24 16.56
CA VAL A 121 -7.59 -15.26 15.50
C VAL A 121 -6.71 -14.03 15.67
N PRO A 122 -5.63 -13.84 14.89
CA PRO A 122 -4.74 -12.70 15.06
C PRO A 122 -5.33 -11.50 14.32
N ILE A 123 -5.70 -10.47 15.08
CA ILE A 123 -6.24 -9.21 14.55
C ILE A 123 -5.16 -8.15 14.73
N ILE A 124 -4.52 -7.76 13.63
CA ILE A 124 -3.36 -6.88 13.63
C ILE A 124 -3.54 -5.86 12.52
N LEU A 125 -3.53 -4.60 12.88
CA LEU A 125 -3.81 -3.47 12.01
C LEU A 125 -3.01 -2.26 12.47
N ASP A 126 -2.90 -1.29 11.57
CA ASP A 126 -2.34 0.01 11.93
C ASP A 126 -3.23 0.74 12.94
N GLY A 127 -2.60 1.41 13.90
CA GLY A 127 -3.28 2.26 14.85
C GLY A 127 -3.79 3.56 14.24
N GLU A 128 -3.17 4.08 13.18
CA GLU A 128 -3.57 5.36 12.59
C GLU A 128 -4.80 5.24 11.67
N ASN A 129 -4.94 4.11 10.97
CA ASN A 129 -6.00 3.92 9.97
C ASN A 129 -7.41 3.95 10.54
N ALA A 130 -7.61 3.44 11.76
CA ALA A 130 -8.94 3.29 12.32
C ALA A 130 -9.40 4.50 13.15
N TRP A 131 -8.67 4.87 14.20
CA TRP A 131 -9.32 5.49 15.35
C TRP A 131 -9.80 6.92 15.10
N GLU A 132 -9.12 7.71 14.27
CA GLU A 132 -9.50 9.11 14.00
C GLU A 132 -10.85 9.25 13.28
N TRP A 133 -11.28 8.18 12.60
CA TRP A 133 -12.49 8.16 11.78
C TRP A 133 -13.71 7.58 12.50
N TYR A 134 -13.51 6.93 13.64
CA TYR A 134 -14.59 6.39 14.45
C TYR A 134 -15.19 7.45 15.38
N ASP A 135 -16.48 7.29 15.68
CA ASP A 135 -17.14 8.05 16.75
C ASP A 135 -16.35 7.93 18.07
N ALA A 136 -16.09 9.09 18.69
CA ALA A 136 -15.31 9.23 19.91
C ALA A 136 -14.01 8.40 19.93
N ASN A 137 -13.26 8.43 18.82
CA ASN A 137 -11.99 7.73 18.63
C ASN A 137 -12.06 6.22 18.88
N GLY A 138 -13.14 5.57 18.42
CA GLY A 138 -13.34 4.13 18.52
C GLY A 138 -13.75 3.61 19.90
N ARG A 139 -13.84 4.47 20.92
CA ARG A 139 -14.19 4.06 22.29
C ARG A 139 -15.53 3.31 22.39
N PRO A 140 -16.62 3.73 21.72
CA PRO A 140 -17.88 2.99 21.76
C PRO A 140 -17.75 1.58 21.15
N PHE A 141 -17.08 1.45 20.00
CA PHE A 141 -16.84 0.17 19.34
C PHE A 141 -15.99 -0.77 20.19
N LEU A 142 -14.83 -0.31 20.69
CA LEU A 142 -13.94 -1.12 21.51
C LEU A 142 -14.62 -1.57 22.80
N ARG A 143 -15.36 -0.68 23.48
CA ARG A 143 -16.11 -1.06 24.69
C ARG A 143 -17.13 -2.14 24.39
N GLU A 144 -17.86 -2.02 23.29
CA GLU A 144 -18.90 -2.98 22.94
C GLU A 144 -18.30 -4.33 22.51
N LEU A 145 -17.23 -4.30 21.71
CA LEU A 145 -16.49 -5.49 21.29
C LEU A 145 -15.94 -6.25 22.51
N TYR A 146 -15.18 -5.59 23.38
CA TYR A 146 -14.59 -6.25 24.55
C TYR A 146 -15.64 -6.67 25.59
N ARG A 147 -16.74 -5.93 25.74
CA ARG A 147 -17.86 -6.35 26.60
C ARG A 147 -18.47 -7.67 26.10
N ARG A 148 -18.75 -7.77 24.80
CA ARG A 148 -19.30 -9.00 24.19
C ARG A 148 -18.32 -10.16 24.27
N ILE A 149 -17.02 -9.94 24.06
CA ILE A 149 -16.01 -10.98 24.24
C ILE A 149 -16.00 -11.47 25.71
N ALA A 150 -15.97 -10.55 26.68
CA ALA A 150 -15.93 -10.90 28.10
C ALA A 150 -17.19 -11.62 28.61
N GLU A 151 -18.35 -11.37 28.00
CA GLU A 151 -19.61 -12.05 28.31
C GLU A 151 -19.81 -13.37 27.54
N SER A 152 -18.98 -13.64 26.53
CA SER A 152 -19.08 -14.84 25.70
C SER A 152 -18.44 -16.05 26.39
N PRO A 153 -19.10 -17.22 26.42
CA PRO A 153 -18.49 -18.44 26.94
C PRO A 153 -17.50 -19.10 25.96
N ASP A 154 -17.52 -18.70 24.69
CA ASP A 154 -16.79 -19.28 23.55
C ASP A 154 -15.70 -18.35 22.97
N LEU A 155 -15.47 -17.18 23.57
CA LEU A 155 -14.46 -16.21 23.13
C LEU A 155 -13.59 -15.76 24.29
N GLU A 156 -12.32 -15.48 24.01
CA GLU A 156 -11.37 -14.98 24.99
C GLU A 156 -10.45 -13.93 24.34
N ALA A 157 -10.29 -12.78 24.98
CA ALA A 157 -9.29 -11.79 24.58
C ALA A 157 -7.96 -12.13 25.26
N LEU A 158 -6.95 -12.47 24.46
CA LEU A 158 -5.63 -12.89 24.92
C LEU A 158 -4.56 -11.86 24.55
N THR A 159 -3.58 -11.69 25.43
CA THR A 159 -2.28 -11.17 25.01
C THR A 159 -1.58 -12.20 24.13
N VAL A 160 -0.66 -11.76 23.25
CA VAL A 160 0.08 -12.69 22.39
C VAL A 160 0.90 -13.70 23.22
N SER A 161 1.48 -13.29 24.34
CA SER A 161 2.20 -14.21 25.24
C SER A 161 1.32 -15.32 25.79
N GLU A 162 0.07 -15.01 26.16
CA GLU A 162 -0.91 -16.01 26.60
C GLU A 162 -1.31 -16.93 25.45
N ALA A 163 -1.57 -16.36 24.26
CA ALA A 163 -1.90 -17.14 23.07
C ALA A 163 -0.79 -18.14 22.70
N LEU A 164 0.47 -17.70 22.66
CA LEU A 164 1.63 -18.55 22.34
C LEU A 164 2.00 -19.56 23.44
N ALA A 165 1.38 -19.46 24.63
CA ALA A 165 1.47 -20.45 25.69
C ALA A 165 0.31 -21.47 25.64
N LYS A 166 -0.85 -21.07 25.13
CA LYS A 166 -2.04 -21.94 24.98
C LYS A 166 -2.02 -22.77 23.70
N PHE A 167 -1.48 -22.23 22.60
CA PHE A 167 -1.48 -22.89 21.30
C PHE A 167 -0.09 -23.41 20.91
N SER A 168 -0.05 -24.63 20.37
CA SER A 168 1.16 -25.20 19.78
C SER A 168 1.41 -24.60 18.40
N ALA A 169 2.67 -24.20 18.16
CA ALA A 169 3.08 -23.62 16.89
C ALA A 169 3.39 -24.71 15.85
N HIS A 170 2.98 -24.48 14.60
CA HIS A 170 3.28 -25.36 13.49
C HIS A 170 4.64 -25.03 12.86
N PRO A 171 5.48 -26.02 12.53
CA PRO A 171 6.81 -25.76 12.02
C PRO A 171 6.78 -25.15 10.60
N LEU A 172 7.64 -24.16 10.37
CA LEU A 172 8.00 -23.60 9.06
C LEU A 172 9.51 -23.72 8.88
N GLY A 173 9.96 -24.26 7.74
CA GLY A 173 11.39 -24.39 7.43
C GLY A 173 11.97 -23.15 6.74
N ASP A 174 11.11 -22.32 6.16
CA ASP A 174 11.41 -21.12 5.41
C ASP A 174 10.23 -20.15 5.51
N ILE A 175 10.45 -18.92 5.08
CA ILE A 175 9.40 -17.93 4.90
C ILE A 175 9.54 -17.22 3.57
N PHE A 176 8.41 -17.01 2.89
CA PHE A 176 8.39 -16.21 1.67
C PHE A 176 8.75 -14.75 1.99
N PRO A 177 9.70 -14.14 1.26
CA PRO A 177 10.05 -12.75 1.49
C PRO A 177 8.93 -11.81 1.03
N GLY A 178 8.30 -11.10 1.95
CA GLY A 178 7.21 -10.18 1.62
C GLY A 178 6.75 -9.36 2.82
N SER A 179 5.92 -8.36 2.53
CA SER A 179 5.28 -7.48 3.52
C SER A 179 3.82 -7.85 3.76
N TRP A 180 3.20 -7.18 4.72
CA TRP A 180 1.76 -7.29 4.91
C TRP A 180 0.90 -6.67 3.80
N ILE A 181 1.53 -5.97 2.85
CA ILE A 181 0.89 -5.41 1.66
C ILE A 181 1.22 -6.32 0.47
N ASN A 182 0.19 -6.89 -0.15
CA ASN A 182 0.27 -7.74 -1.35
C ASN A 182 1.20 -8.97 -1.26
N ALA A 183 1.74 -9.29 -0.08
CA ALA A 183 2.75 -10.33 0.14
C ALA A 183 3.98 -10.18 -0.77
N ASN A 184 4.40 -8.95 -1.03
CA ASN A 184 5.61 -8.59 -1.78
C ASN A 184 6.24 -7.31 -1.18
N PHE A 185 7.23 -6.74 -1.87
CA PHE A 185 7.90 -5.49 -1.48
C PHE A 185 7.68 -4.36 -2.49
N ASP A 186 6.76 -4.53 -3.44
CA ASP A 186 6.66 -3.68 -4.63
C ASP A 186 6.33 -2.21 -4.27
N ILE A 187 5.81 -1.95 -3.07
CA ILE A 187 5.58 -0.61 -2.53
C ILE A 187 6.88 0.16 -2.25
N TRP A 188 8.00 -0.53 -1.99
CA TRP A 188 9.27 0.11 -1.62
C TRP A 188 10.40 -0.15 -2.61
N ILE A 189 10.20 -1.03 -3.60
CA ILE A 189 11.21 -1.39 -4.59
C ILE A 189 10.58 -1.81 -5.91
N GLY A 190 11.20 -1.42 -7.02
CA GLY A 190 10.82 -1.87 -8.36
C GLY A 190 10.57 -0.72 -9.33
N ALA A 191 9.96 0.37 -8.87
CA ALA A 191 9.82 1.56 -9.70
C ALA A 191 11.17 2.27 -9.85
N GLU A 192 11.28 3.11 -10.89
CA GLU A 192 12.51 3.84 -11.18
C GLU A 192 12.93 4.78 -10.04
N GLU A 193 11.96 5.48 -9.43
CA GLU A 193 12.19 6.37 -8.30
C GLU A 193 12.66 5.58 -7.06
N ASP A 194 12.05 4.42 -6.76
CA ASP A 194 12.44 3.57 -5.63
C ASP A 194 13.87 3.08 -5.80
N ASN A 195 14.19 2.56 -6.99
CA ASN A 195 15.51 2.01 -7.29
C ASN A 195 16.58 3.10 -7.20
N GLN A 196 16.29 4.31 -7.71
CA GLN A 196 17.19 5.46 -7.59
C GLN A 196 17.40 5.86 -6.12
N ALA A 197 16.35 5.86 -5.28
CA ALA A 197 16.50 6.11 -3.85
C ALA A 197 17.40 5.06 -3.18
N TRP A 198 17.18 3.77 -3.45
CA TRP A 198 18.02 2.68 -2.93
C TRP A 198 19.47 2.77 -3.38
N GLU A 199 19.73 3.14 -4.64
CA GLU A 199 21.10 3.34 -5.15
C GLU A 199 21.82 4.46 -4.40
N LEU A 200 21.16 5.60 -4.19
CA LEU A 200 21.72 6.73 -3.44
C LEU A 200 22.01 6.38 -1.98
N LEU A 201 21.11 5.63 -1.32
CA LEU A 201 21.33 5.12 0.03
C LEU A 201 22.48 4.13 0.10
N LEU A 202 22.57 3.20 -0.87
CA LEU A 202 23.67 2.24 -0.95
C LEU A 202 25.03 2.92 -1.12
N ASP A 203 25.09 3.95 -1.96
CA ASP A 203 26.31 4.74 -2.16
C ASP A 203 26.69 5.52 -0.90
N ALA A 204 25.72 6.13 -0.21
CA ALA A 204 25.97 6.79 1.08
C ALA A 204 26.47 5.79 2.14
N ARG A 205 25.92 4.58 2.17
CA ARG A 205 26.35 3.52 3.08
C ARG A 205 27.77 3.06 2.78
N ARG A 206 28.13 2.86 1.50
CA ARG A 206 29.50 2.55 1.08
C ARG A 206 30.47 3.65 1.46
N ALA A 207 30.11 4.91 1.23
CA ALA A 207 30.93 6.06 1.63
C ALA A 207 31.19 6.08 3.15
N TYR A 208 30.20 5.72 3.97
CA TYR A 208 30.36 5.57 5.41
C TYR A 208 31.30 4.42 5.82
N ASP A 209 31.14 3.26 5.19
CA ASP A 209 31.95 2.07 5.47
C ASP A 209 33.42 2.25 5.01
N GLU A 210 33.65 2.97 3.91
CA GLU A 210 34.97 3.24 3.33
C GLU A 210 35.66 4.49 3.90
N ALA A 211 34.92 5.36 4.59
CA ALA A 211 35.47 6.58 5.17
C ALA A 211 36.65 6.27 6.09
N GLY A 212 37.72 7.04 5.95
CA GLY A 212 38.94 6.92 6.75
C GLY A 212 38.79 7.48 8.17
N ASP A 213 39.87 8.10 8.65
CA ASP A 213 39.89 8.71 9.99
C ASP A 213 39.00 9.96 10.02
N VAL A 214 37.87 9.84 10.70
CA VAL A 214 36.85 10.88 10.91
C VAL A 214 36.63 10.98 12.41
N PRO A 215 36.50 12.18 13.00
CA PRO A 215 36.18 12.33 14.42
C PRO A 215 34.98 11.47 14.83
N GLU A 216 35.07 10.81 15.98
CA GLU A 216 34.07 9.81 16.42
C GLU A 216 32.65 10.38 16.51
N ASP A 217 32.52 11.61 16.97
CA ASP A 217 31.26 12.36 17.02
C ASP A 217 30.66 12.59 15.62
N MET A 218 31.50 12.92 14.65
CA MET A 218 31.10 13.11 13.26
C MET A 218 30.75 11.79 12.56
N ARG A 219 31.49 10.71 12.84
CA ARG A 219 31.14 9.36 12.36
C ARG A 219 29.81 8.92 12.95
N LYS A 220 29.57 9.16 14.24
CA LYS A 220 28.28 8.85 14.87
C LYS A 220 27.13 9.64 14.24
N LEU A 221 27.32 10.93 13.97
CA LEU A 221 26.33 11.75 13.28
C LEU A 221 26.03 11.21 11.88
N ALA A 222 27.06 10.87 11.09
CA ALA A 222 26.89 10.27 9.77
C ALA A 222 26.07 8.96 9.83
N TYR A 223 26.32 8.15 10.87
CA TYR A 223 25.57 6.92 11.08
C TYR A 223 24.11 7.17 11.47
N GLU A 224 23.85 8.19 12.29
CA GLU A 224 22.48 8.59 12.64
C GLU A 224 21.70 9.09 11.42
N GLU A 225 22.32 9.89 10.55
CA GLU A 225 21.73 10.34 9.27
C GLU A 225 21.43 9.16 8.33
N LEU A 226 22.33 8.17 8.25
CA LEU A 226 22.07 6.93 7.50
C LEU A 226 20.86 6.18 8.06
N GLN A 227 20.76 6.03 9.39
CA GLN A 227 19.65 5.30 9.99
C GLN A 227 18.31 6.02 9.83
N ILE A 228 18.31 7.35 9.74
CA ILE A 228 17.12 8.11 9.38
C ILE A 228 16.75 7.81 7.92
N ALA A 229 17.71 7.86 7.00
CA ALA A 229 17.49 7.56 5.58
C ALA A 229 17.13 6.09 5.30
N GLU A 230 17.46 5.15 6.19
CA GLU A 230 17.04 3.74 6.10
C GLU A 230 15.56 3.52 6.50
N GLY A 231 14.83 4.57 6.90
CA GLY A 231 13.40 4.48 7.21
C GLY A 231 12.55 4.15 5.97
N SER A 232 11.67 3.16 6.08
CA SER A 232 10.81 2.72 4.95
C SER A 232 9.82 3.79 4.49
N ASP A 233 9.48 4.75 5.36
CA ASP A 233 8.63 5.89 5.05
C ASP A 233 9.12 6.71 3.85
N TRP A 234 10.43 6.81 3.61
CA TRP A 234 10.96 7.55 2.46
C TRP A 234 10.55 6.88 1.16
N ASN A 235 10.78 5.58 1.06
CA ASN A 235 10.45 4.79 -0.12
C ASN A 235 8.96 4.59 -0.32
N TRP A 236 8.14 4.71 0.73
CA TRP A 236 6.69 4.74 0.61
C TRP A 236 6.15 5.86 -0.29
N TRP A 237 6.87 6.99 -0.38
CA TRP A 237 6.44 8.16 -1.16
C TRP A 237 7.01 8.21 -2.59
N TYR A 238 7.89 7.27 -2.95
CA TYR A 238 8.36 7.10 -4.32
C TYR A 238 7.46 6.11 -5.07
N GLY A 239 7.57 6.11 -6.40
CA GLY A 239 6.78 5.21 -7.23
C GLY A 239 5.36 5.73 -7.52
N PRO A 240 4.59 4.96 -8.32
CA PRO A 240 3.21 5.31 -8.70
C PRO A 240 2.14 4.97 -7.66
N GLU A 241 2.46 4.23 -6.60
CA GLU A 241 1.49 3.59 -5.69
C GLU A 241 0.82 4.60 -4.75
N HIS A 242 1.57 5.62 -4.31
CA HIS A 242 1.11 6.58 -3.30
C HIS A 242 1.30 8.04 -3.74
N GLY A 243 0.37 8.89 -3.30
CA GLY A 243 0.35 10.33 -3.57
C GLY A 243 0.35 11.15 -2.29
N SER A 244 0.98 12.33 -2.33
CA SER A 244 0.89 13.34 -1.28
C SER A 244 1.24 14.70 -1.87
N ASP A 245 0.59 15.75 -1.36
CA ASP A 245 0.96 17.13 -1.72
C ASP A 245 2.37 17.49 -1.24
N ASN A 246 2.91 16.74 -0.27
CA ASN A 246 4.20 16.99 0.36
C ASN A 246 5.34 16.12 -0.20
N ARG A 247 5.14 15.43 -1.33
CA ARG A 247 6.16 14.52 -1.90
C ARG A 247 7.48 15.23 -2.17
N ALA A 248 7.41 16.45 -2.71
CA ALA A 248 8.60 17.24 -3.03
C ALA A 248 9.44 17.57 -1.76
N GLU A 249 8.78 17.86 -0.65
CA GLU A 249 9.42 18.08 0.64
C GLU A 249 10.04 16.80 1.19
N PHE A 250 9.34 15.67 1.10
CA PHE A 250 9.89 14.38 1.53
C PHE A 250 11.11 13.95 0.70
N ASP A 251 11.08 14.14 -0.62
CA ASP A 251 12.23 13.92 -1.51
C ASP A 251 13.44 14.78 -1.11
N GLN A 252 13.20 16.06 -0.85
CA GLN A 252 14.27 16.97 -0.44
C GLN A 252 14.85 16.59 0.92
N LEU A 253 14.01 16.26 1.91
CA LEU A 253 14.46 15.83 3.24
C LEU A 253 15.28 14.53 3.15
N TYR A 254 14.83 13.55 2.38
CA TYR A 254 15.55 12.31 2.16
C TYR A 254 16.95 12.56 1.58
N ARG A 255 17.04 13.35 0.51
CA ARG A 255 18.32 13.71 -0.12
C ARG A 255 19.21 14.54 0.80
N ASP A 256 18.63 15.38 1.67
CA ASP A 256 19.38 16.13 2.68
C ASP A 256 19.99 15.21 3.74
N HIS A 257 19.26 14.20 4.22
CA HIS A 257 19.81 13.18 5.12
C HIS A 257 21.00 12.45 4.49
N LEU A 258 20.85 11.96 3.25
CA LEU A 258 21.95 11.36 2.52
C LEU A 258 23.13 12.33 2.33
N THR A 259 22.86 13.59 2.00
CA THR A 259 23.89 14.64 1.87
C THR A 259 24.64 14.88 3.18
N ASN A 260 23.93 14.84 4.32
CA ASN A 260 24.51 15.01 5.63
C ASN A 260 25.45 13.87 6.03
N VAL A 261 25.20 12.63 5.56
CA VAL A 261 26.16 11.52 5.70
C VAL A 261 27.52 11.90 5.13
N TYR A 262 27.58 12.36 3.87
CA TYR A 262 28.83 12.77 3.23
C TYR A 262 29.49 13.96 3.95
N ARG A 263 28.71 14.99 4.29
CA ARG A 263 29.22 16.17 5.00
C ARG A 263 29.82 15.81 6.35
N ALA A 264 29.16 14.94 7.10
CA ALA A 264 29.63 14.50 8.40
C ALA A 264 30.94 13.69 8.28
N LEU A 265 31.11 12.94 7.19
CA LEU A 265 32.34 12.23 6.87
C LEU A 265 33.43 13.12 6.24
N SER A 266 33.20 14.44 6.14
CA SER A 266 34.09 15.39 5.44
C SER A 266 34.32 15.04 3.96
N LEU A 267 33.36 14.38 3.34
CA LEU A 267 33.34 14.06 1.91
C LEU A 267 32.50 15.08 1.14
N THR A 268 32.76 15.19 -0.16
CA THR A 268 31.89 15.99 -1.05
C THR A 268 30.68 15.15 -1.44
N PRO A 269 29.43 15.63 -1.19
CA PRO A 269 28.23 14.92 -1.60
C PRO A 269 28.16 14.76 -3.14
N PRO A 270 27.71 13.62 -3.66
CA PRO A 270 27.49 13.43 -5.10
C PRO A 270 26.52 14.45 -5.69
N GLU A 271 26.76 14.91 -6.92
CA GLU A 271 25.87 15.85 -7.62
C GLU A 271 24.45 15.29 -7.80
N ALA A 272 24.30 13.96 -7.88
CA ALA A 272 23.00 13.30 -7.98
C ALA A 272 22.06 13.66 -6.82
N LEU A 273 22.56 13.90 -5.60
CA LEU A 273 21.75 14.30 -4.45
C LEU A 273 21.20 15.74 -4.55
N ALA A 274 21.73 16.56 -5.45
CA ALA A 274 21.20 17.90 -5.73
C ALA A 274 20.02 17.87 -6.71
N ARG A 275 19.72 16.71 -7.32
CA ARG A 275 18.62 16.54 -8.27
C ARG A 275 17.48 15.77 -7.58
N PRO A 276 16.22 16.20 -7.71
CA PRO A 276 15.09 15.43 -7.22
C PRO A 276 15.10 14.00 -7.76
N ILE A 277 14.76 13.04 -6.90
CA ILE A 277 14.48 11.65 -7.32
C ILE A 277 13.10 11.59 -7.95
N LEU A 278 12.14 12.32 -7.35
CA LEU A 278 10.80 12.45 -7.92
C LEU A 278 10.85 12.98 -9.34
N LYS A 279 10.21 12.24 -10.24
CA LYS A 279 9.91 12.74 -11.56
C LYS A 279 8.86 13.84 -11.42
N SER A 280 9.02 14.88 -12.24
CA SER A 280 7.95 15.85 -12.42
C SER A 280 6.73 15.11 -12.98
N GLN A 281 5.76 14.81 -12.12
CA GLN A 281 4.47 14.33 -12.57
C GLN A 281 3.79 15.51 -13.28
N GLU A 282 3.68 15.44 -14.61
CA GLU A 282 2.84 16.36 -15.37
C GLU A 282 1.43 16.31 -14.75
N GLY A 283 0.90 17.46 -14.33
CA GLY A 283 -0.41 17.53 -13.66
C GLY A 283 -1.57 17.14 -14.57
N GLU A 284 -2.80 17.35 -14.08
CA GLU A 284 -4.01 17.15 -14.89
C GLU A 284 -3.87 17.83 -16.26
N LEU A 285 -3.94 17.05 -17.33
CA LEU A 285 -3.86 17.57 -18.70
C LEU A 285 -5.25 17.59 -19.29
N HIS A 286 -5.65 18.76 -19.81
CA HIS A 286 -6.87 18.95 -20.59
C HIS A 286 -6.52 19.65 -21.90
N GLU A 287 -6.36 18.87 -22.95
CA GLU A 287 -6.26 19.36 -24.31
C GLU A 287 -7.59 19.15 -25.02
N ARG A 288 -8.13 20.22 -25.62
CA ARG A 288 -9.37 20.15 -26.39
C ARG A 288 -9.11 19.58 -27.79
N PRO A 289 -10.10 18.92 -28.41
CA PRO A 289 -10.01 18.49 -29.79
C PRO A 289 -9.71 19.67 -30.71
N ALA A 290 -8.69 19.51 -31.55
CA ALA A 290 -8.29 20.51 -32.53
C ALA A 290 -9.10 20.39 -33.84
N ASN A 291 -9.62 19.20 -34.15
CA ASN A 291 -10.42 18.92 -35.35
C ASN A 291 -11.48 17.86 -35.07
N PRO A 292 -12.55 17.76 -35.89
CA PRO A 292 -13.47 16.63 -35.86
C PRO A 292 -12.72 15.32 -36.11
N ILE A 293 -13.11 14.26 -35.39
CA ILE A 293 -12.54 12.92 -35.54
C ILE A 293 -13.63 11.91 -35.89
N HIS A 294 -13.23 10.81 -36.53
CA HIS A 294 -14.11 9.69 -36.82
C HIS A 294 -13.30 8.40 -36.66
N ALA A 295 -13.47 7.74 -35.51
CA ALA A 295 -12.75 6.51 -35.19
C ALA A 295 -13.55 5.27 -35.58
N THR A 296 -12.84 4.24 -36.06
CA THR A 296 -13.38 2.89 -36.25
C THR A 296 -13.33 2.18 -34.91
N LEU A 297 -14.44 1.60 -34.44
CA LEU A 297 -14.46 0.86 -33.17
C LEU A 297 -14.05 -0.59 -33.42
N ASP A 298 -12.77 -0.89 -33.27
CA ASP A 298 -12.24 -2.26 -33.39
C ASP A 298 -11.31 -2.67 -32.23
N GLY A 299 -11.04 -1.76 -31.29
CA GLY A 299 -10.23 -2.04 -30.10
C GLY A 299 -8.72 -1.99 -30.37
N GLU A 300 -8.30 -1.49 -31.53
CA GLU A 300 -6.90 -1.23 -31.88
C GLU A 300 -6.77 0.15 -32.57
N VAL A 301 -5.64 0.83 -32.39
CA VAL A 301 -5.34 2.01 -33.23
C VAL A 301 -4.81 1.52 -34.57
N THR A 302 -5.70 1.31 -35.53
CA THR A 302 -5.30 0.77 -36.84
C THR A 302 -4.67 1.82 -37.73
N SER A 303 -4.95 3.11 -37.49
CA SER A 303 -4.33 4.22 -38.18
C SER A 303 -4.11 5.42 -37.25
N TYR A 304 -2.92 6.00 -37.34
CA TYR A 304 -2.59 7.25 -36.63
C TYR A 304 -3.61 8.39 -36.91
N PHE A 305 -4.21 8.40 -38.10
CA PHE A 305 -5.15 9.45 -38.50
C PHE A 305 -6.52 9.38 -37.80
N GLU A 306 -6.88 8.26 -37.18
CA GLU A 306 -8.19 8.07 -36.53
C GLU A 306 -8.38 8.98 -35.32
N TRP A 307 -7.29 9.26 -34.62
CA TRP A 307 -7.26 10.09 -33.41
C TRP A 307 -6.48 11.39 -33.61
N LEU A 308 -6.09 11.70 -34.86
CA LEU A 308 -5.37 12.93 -35.17
C LEU A 308 -6.27 14.15 -34.96
N GLY A 309 -5.91 14.99 -33.99
CA GLY A 309 -6.70 16.16 -33.61
C GLY A 309 -7.76 15.87 -32.53
N ALA A 310 -7.77 14.67 -31.95
CA ALA A 310 -8.52 14.39 -30.73
C ALA A 310 -8.02 15.26 -29.56
N GLY A 311 -8.91 15.56 -28.64
CA GLY A 311 -8.56 16.08 -27.33
C GLY A 311 -7.94 14.97 -26.49
N HIS A 312 -7.17 15.38 -25.49
CA HIS A 312 -6.45 14.48 -24.59
C HIS A 312 -6.71 14.92 -23.16
N TYR A 313 -7.22 13.98 -22.37
CA TYR A 313 -7.41 14.12 -20.96
C TYR A 313 -6.50 13.12 -20.24
N ARG A 314 -5.67 13.62 -19.31
CA ARG A 314 -4.87 12.79 -18.40
C ARG A 314 -5.27 13.14 -16.96
N PRO A 315 -5.79 12.18 -16.17
CA PRO A 315 -6.17 12.43 -14.79
C PRO A 315 -4.94 12.74 -13.92
N ASP A 316 -5.11 13.62 -12.93
CA ASP A 316 -4.11 13.79 -11.87
C ASP A 316 -4.19 12.58 -10.92
N LEU A 317 -3.11 11.80 -10.87
CA LEU A 317 -3.02 10.59 -10.04
C LEU A 317 -2.82 10.91 -8.55
N ARG A 318 -2.59 12.19 -8.18
CA ARG A 318 -2.32 12.60 -6.78
C ARG A 318 -3.52 12.47 -5.84
N SER A 319 -4.76 12.44 -6.36
CA SER A 319 -5.97 12.45 -5.53
C SER A 319 -6.42 11.10 -4.96
N GLY A 320 -5.69 10.00 -5.23
CA GLY A 320 -6.12 8.62 -4.92
C GLY A 320 -5.62 8.02 -3.60
N ALA A 321 -4.76 8.71 -2.85
CA ALA A 321 -3.89 8.12 -1.81
C ALA A 321 -4.60 7.46 -0.62
N MET A 322 -5.90 7.63 -0.42
CA MET A 322 -6.59 7.11 0.77
C MET A 322 -7.45 5.87 0.51
N HIS A 323 -7.77 5.50 -0.74
CA HIS A 323 -8.77 4.46 -1.04
C HIS A 323 -8.31 3.46 -2.12
N GLY A 324 -7.04 3.04 -2.11
CA GLY A 324 -6.60 1.75 -2.68
C GLY A 324 -6.96 1.47 -4.14
N GLY A 325 -7.16 2.50 -4.96
CA GLY A 325 -7.45 2.35 -6.38
C GLY A 325 -6.92 3.53 -7.14
N ALA A 326 -5.74 3.37 -7.76
CA ALA A 326 -5.40 4.21 -8.89
C ALA A 326 -6.56 4.12 -9.90
N PRO A 327 -7.06 5.23 -10.47
CA PRO A 327 -8.03 5.13 -11.55
C PRO A 327 -7.40 4.23 -12.63
N PRO A 328 -8.11 3.22 -13.16
CA PRO A 328 -7.56 2.26 -14.11
C PRO A 328 -7.36 2.89 -15.51
N LEU A 329 -7.10 4.20 -15.59
CA LEU A 329 -7.05 4.95 -16.84
C LEU A 329 -5.84 5.86 -16.81
N HIS A 330 -4.91 5.66 -17.76
CA HIS A 330 -3.72 6.49 -17.91
C HIS A 330 -3.98 7.67 -18.84
N ASP A 331 -4.55 7.43 -20.02
CA ASP A 331 -4.83 8.48 -21.01
C ASP A 331 -6.22 8.26 -21.63
N LEU A 332 -6.97 9.36 -21.77
CA LEU A 332 -8.26 9.42 -22.46
C LEU A 332 -8.14 10.34 -23.67
N TYR A 333 -8.41 9.80 -24.85
CA TYR A 333 -8.52 10.61 -26.08
C TYR A 333 -9.98 10.75 -26.46
N TYR A 334 -10.39 11.92 -26.93
CA TYR A 334 -11.79 12.17 -27.25
C TYR A 334 -11.99 13.14 -28.40
N GLY A 335 -13.15 13.08 -29.02
CA GLY A 335 -13.55 14.02 -30.05
C GLY A 335 -14.85 13.61 -30.73
N THR A 336 -15.31 14.40 -31.69
CA THR A 336 -16.62 14.22 -32.30
C THR A 336 -16.58 14.41 -33.82
N ASP A 337 -17.46 13.71 -34.53
CA ASP A 337 -17.75 13.98 -35.96
C ASP A 337 -18.97 14.91 -36.15
N GLY A 338 -19.49 15.47 -35.05
CA GLY A 338 -20.69 16.30 -35.02
C GLY A 338 -22.00 15.53 -34.83
N THR A 339 -21.97 14.19 -34.93
CA THR A 339 -23.13 13.32 -34.63
C THR A 339 -22.85 12.40 -33.45
N ASN A 340 -21.63 11.90 -33.34
CA ASN A 340 -21.20 10.97 -32.30
C ASN A 340 -20.01 11.55 -31.53
N LEU A 341 -19.92 11.19 -30.26
CA LEU A 341 -18.73 11.28 -29.44
C LEU A 341 -17.95 9.97 -29.56
N TYR A 342 -16.64 10.11 -29.75
CA TYR A 342 -15.66 9.02 -29.73
C TYR A 342 -14.75 9.22 -28.53
N VAL A 343 -14.52 8.15 -27.77
CA VAL A 343 -13.60 8.14 -26.64
C VAL A 343 -12.70 6.92 -26.75
N ARG A 344 -11.39 7.10 -26.55
CA ARG A 344 -10.41 6.03 -26.44
C ARG A 344 -9.77 6.07 -25.07
N ILE A 345 -9.58 4.90 -24.50
CA ILE A 345 -8.98 4.70 -23.19
C ILE A 345 -7.80 3.75 -23.34
N ASP A 346 -6.63 4.21 -22.89
CA ASP A 346 -5.42 3.42 -22.84
C ASP A 346 -5.17 2.92 -21.41
N GLY A 347 -4.84 1.63 -21.28
CA GLY A 347 -4.43 1.01 -20.00
C GLY A 347 -5.55 0.50 -19.09
N ALA A 348 -6.81 0.45 -19.55
CA ALA A 348 -7.93 0.00 -18.72
C ALA A 348 -8.01 -1.52 -18.52
N ALA A 349 -8.15 -1.93 -17.26
CA ALA A 349 -8.53 -3.28 -16.85
C ALA A 349 -10.06 -3.48 -16.95
N GLU A 350 -10.52 -4.75 -16.96
CA GLU A 350 -11.93 -5.15 -17.10
C GLU A 350 -12.85 -4.43 -16.08
N ALA A 351 -13.49 -3.35 -16.53
CA ALA A 351 -14.50 -2.61 -15.81
C ALA A 351 -15.73 -2.41 -16.71
N GLY A 352 -16.90 -2.23 -16.12
CA GLY A 352 -18.04 -1.67 -16.86
C GLY A 352 -17.77 -0.20 -17.15
N ILE A 353 -17.92 0.23 -18.41
CA ILE A 353 -17.60 1.59 -18.86
C ILE A 353 -18.83 2.20 -19.52
N ALA A 354 -19.17 3.44 -19.17
CA ALA A 354 -20.27 4.17 -19.79
C ALA A 354 -19.94 5.64 -19.98
N ILE A 355 -20.51 6.26 -21.02
CA ILE A 355 -20.44 7.71 -21.23
C ILE A 355 -21.67 8.37 -20.60
N GLU A 356 -21.44 9.44 -19.86
CA GLU A 356 -22.47 10.31 -19.31
C GLU A 356 -22.25 11.75 -19.79
N PHE A 357 -23.29 12.36 -20.34
CA PHE A 357 -23.31 13.79 -20.65
C PHE A 357 -23.95 14.56 -19.49
N GLU A 358 -23.80 15.88 -19.49
CA GLU A 358 -24.50 16.77 -18.54
C GLU A 358 -26.04 16.61 -18.56
N SER A 359 -26.58 16.05 -19.66
CA SER A 359 -27.99 15.72 -19.84
C SER A 359 -28.39 14.34 -19.31
N GLY A 360 -27.42 13.48 -18.96
CA GLY A 360 -27.62 12.13 -18.45
C GLY A 360 -26.82 11.05 -19.19
N PRO A 361 -26.94 9.78 -18.76
CA PRO A 361 -26.26 8.65 -19.39
C PRO A 361 -26.82 8.36 -20.78
N VAL A 362 -25.96 7.90 -21.68
CA VAL A 362 -26.31 7.57 -23.06
C VAL A 362 -25.92 6.15 -23.43
N GLU A 363 -26.63 5.56 -24.38
CA GLU A 363 -26.28 4.26 -24.93
C GLU A 363 -24.89 4.34 -25.59
N THR A 364 -23.97 3.52 -25.09
CA THR A 364 -22.57 3.55 -25.48
C THR A 364 -22.19 2.22 -26.11
N GLN A 365 -21.65 2.29 -27.32
CA GLN A 365 -21.05 1.14 -28.00
C GLN A 365 -19.59 1.03 -27.60
N ILE A 366 -19.12 -0.18 -27.33
CA ILE A 366 -17.78 -0.44 -26.79
C ILE A 366 -17.09 -1.49 -27.66
N ALA A 367 -15.87 -1.20 -28.08
CA ALA A 367 -14.93 -2.18 -28.62
C ALA A 367 -13.72 -2.25 -27.68
N ALA A 368 -13.37 -3.47 -27.25
CA ALA A 368 -12.27 -3.71 -26.34
C ALA A 368 -11.26 -4.67 -27.00
N GLY A 369 -10.01 -4.23 -27.08
CA GLY A 369 -8.89 -4.98 -27.63
C GLY A 369 -7.59 -4.63 -26.89
N ARG A 370 -6.59 -4.08 -27.61
CA ARG A 370 -5.39 -3.50 -26.97
C ARG A 370 -5.69 -2.18 -26.27
N ILE A 371 -6.74 -1.50 -26.74
CA ILE A 371 -7.31 -0.28 -26.18
C ILE A 371 -8.81 -0.49 -26.02
N ILE A 372 -9.47 0.42 -25.30
CA ILE A 372 -10.93 0.47 -25.26
C ILE A 372 -11.40 1.69 -26.04
N GLU A 373 -12.31 1.47 -26.97
CA GLU A 373 -12.93 2.52 -27.77
C GLU A 373 -14.43 2.55 -27.54
N LEU A 374 -14.96 3.76 -27.34
CA LEU A 374 -16.36 4.01 -27.08
C LEU A 374 -16.94 4.95 -28.13
N ARG A 375 -18.18 4.68 -28.51
CA ARG A 375 -18.99 5.56 -29.35
C ARG A 375 -20.34 5.78 -28.70
N ALA A 376 -20.71 7.05 -28.54
CA ALA A 376 -22.02 7.43 -28.06
C ALA A 376 -22.64 8.53 -28.94
N PRO A 377 -23.97 8.57 -29.10
CA PRO A 377 -24.65 9.71 -29.72
C PRO A 377 -24.30 11.00 -28.98
N LEU A 378 -23.98 12.06 -29.72
CA LEU A 378 -23.65 13.35 -29.13
C LEU A 378 -24.88 13.97 -28.44
N ALA A 379 -24.84 14.15 -27.13
CA ALA A 379 -25.99 14.58 -26.32
C ALA A 379 -25.70 15.82 -25.43
N GLY A 380 -24.58 16.51 -25.65
CA GLY A 380 -24.18 17.70 -24.90
C GLY A 380 -22.79 18.20 -25.32
N GLN A 381 -22.33 19.28 -24.68
CA GLN A 381 -20.97 19.84 -24.89
C GLN A 381 -19.97 19.36 -23.84
N ARG A 382 -20.48 18.68 -22.81
CA ARG A 382 -19.72 18.22 -21.65
C ARG A 382 -20.07 16.78 -21.33
N PHE A 383 -19.04 15.96 -21.11
CA PHE A 383 -19.20 14.55 -20.80
C PHE A 383 -18.20 14.09 -19.73
N ARG A 384 -18.46 12.91 -19.17
CA ARG A 384 -17.54 12.17 -18.29
C ARG A 384 -17.67 10.68 -18.59
N VAL A 385 -16.66 9.92 -18.18
CA VAL A 385 -16.67 8.46 -18.29
C VAL A 385 -16.93 7.87 -16.92
N ALA A 386 -17.96 7.03 -16.79
CA ALA A 386 -18.24 6.27 -15.58
C ALA A 386 -17.61 4.87 -15.68
N LEU A 387 -16.90 4.46 -14.63
CA LEU A 387 -16.22 3.19 -14.49
C LEU A 387 -16.84 2.42 -13.31
N SER A 388 -17.30 1.20 -13.55
CA SER A 388 -17.84 0.30 -12.51
C SER A 388 -16.96 -0.94 -12.38
N MET A 389 -16.40 -1.16 -11.21
CA MET A 389 -15.60 -2.35 -10.89
C MET A 389 -16.40 -3.27 -9.95
N ASN A 390 -16.28 -4.59 -10.13
CA ASN A 390 -17.04 -5.56 -9.34
C ASN A 390 -16.80 -5.37 -7.84
N GLY A 391 -17.87 -5.02 -7.10
CA GLY A 391 -17.82 -4.84 -5.65
C GLY A 391 -17.37 -3.45 -5.16
N LEU A 392 -17.04 -2.52 -6.06
CA LEU A 392 -16.65 -1.15 -5.71
C LEU A 392 -17.70 -0.11 -6.17
N PRO A 393 -17.81 1.05 -5.49
CA PRO A 393 -18.62 2.17 -5.98
C PRO A 393 -18.15 2.63 -7.37
N PRO A 394 -19.07 3.03 -8.27
CA PRO A 394 -18.68 3.55 -9.57
C PRO A 394 -17.89 4.86 -9.42
N VAL A 395 -16.82 5.00 -10.20
CA VAL A 395 -15.92 6.17 -10.24
C VAL A 395 -16.12 6.90 -11.56
N THR A 396 -16.00 8.23 -11.57
CA THR A 396 -16.04 9.02 -12.81
C THR A 396 -14.68 9.56 -13.20
N VAL A 397 -14.47 9.74 -14.49
CA VAL A 397 -13.31 10.41 -15.08
C VAL A 397 -13.81 11.60 -15.91
N PRO A 398 -13.51 12.85 -15.49
CA PRO A 398 -12.78 13.25 -14.29
C PRO A 398 -13.50 12.90 -12.98
N ALA A 399 -12.74 12.83 -11.89
CA ALA A 399 -13.28 12.55 -10.54
C ALA A 399 -14.22 13.65 -10.06
N GLN A 400 -14.01 14.89 -10.54
CA GLN A 400 -14.89 16.03 -10.32
C GLN A 400 -15.08 16.80 -11.62
N GLY A 401 -16.29 17.29 -11.89
CA GLY A 401 -16.57 18.10 -13.08
C GLY A 401 -16.83 17.29 -14.36
N TRP A 402 -16.47 17.88 -15.50
CA TRP A 402 -16.78 17.37 -16.84
C TRP A 402 -15.63 17.68 -17.82
N ILE A 403 -15.43 16.84 -18.84
CA ILE A 403 -14.59 17.12 -20.01
C ILE A 403 -15.41 17.94 -21.00
N GLU A 404 -14.86 19.05 -21.48
CA GLU A 404 -15.48 19.88 -22.51
C GLU A 404 -15.02 19.45 -23.91
N LEU A 405 -15.98 19.34 -24.85
CA LEU A 405 -15.73 18.96 -26.24
C LEU A 405 -15.15 20.07 -27.12
#